data_AF-A0A2S7KKH3-F1
#
_entry.id   AF-A0A2S7KKH3-F1
#
_cell.length_a   1.000
_cell.length_b   1.000
_cell.length_c   1.000
_cell.angle_alpha   90.00
_cell.angle_beta   90.00
_cell.angle_gamma   90.00
#
_symmetry.space_group_name_H-M   'P 1'
#
loop_
_entity.id
_entity.type
_entity.pdbx_description
1 polymer ?
#
loop_
_entity_poly.entity_id
_entity_poly.type
_entity_poly.pdbx_seq_one_letter_code
_entity_poly.pdbx_strand_id
1 'polypeptide(L)'
;MSAGTVTAHLKKKELLKVYIPNMLEGYSLDKCIKLTGISKLTSFDCRHKILAALGKVQKEQMLSGICENDAVFIEFLEKGNQSPKRLPKKRGKSAFIKKKKGINQDKAAILISCDRKGNKHLQVATRGSISGEI
;
A
#
# COMPACT_ATOMS: atom_id res chain seq x y z
N MET A 1 2.92 -13.68 10.11
CA MET A 1 2.60 -13.20 11.47
C MET A 1 1.10 -12.94 11.57
N SER A 2 0.48 -13.71 12.46
CA SER A 2 -0.93 -13.85 12.85
C SER A 2 -1.99 -12.88 12.29
N ALA A 3 -3.01 -13.46 11.67
CA ALA A 3 -4.33 -12.88 11.46
C ALA A 3 -5.05 -12.74 12.82
N GLY A 4 -4.77 -11.63 13.51
CA GLY A 4 -5.51 -11.18 14.68
C GLY A 4 -6.01 -9.74 14.47
N THR A 5 -7.04 -9.35 15.20
CA THR A 5 -7.59 -7.97 15.27
C THR A 5 -6.47 -6.94 15.39
N VAL A 6 -6.67 -5.71 14.88
CA VAL A 6 -5.63 -4.64 14.88
C VAL A 6 -4.98 -4.44 16.25
N THR A 7 -5.73 -4.69 17.33
CA THR A 7 -5.32 -4.53 18.72
C THR A 7 -4.67 -5.75 19.35
N ALA A 8 -4.61 -6.90 18.67
CA ALA A 8 -4.04 -8.13 19.23
C ALA A 8 -2.55 -7.95 19.54
N HIS A 9 -2.09 -8.40 20.72
CA HIS A 9 -0.69 -8.33 21.17
C HIS A 9 -0.07 -6.91 21.16
N LEU A 10 -0.89 -5.87 21.18
CA LEU A 10 -0.45 -4.48 21.19
C LEU A 10 -0.50 -3.98 22.63
N LYS A 11 0.65 -3.58 23.20
CA LYS A 11 0.74 -3.15 24.61
C LYS A 11 0.09 -1.78 24.85
N LYS A 12 0.25 -0.84 23.90
CA LYS A 12 -0.25 0.54 24.00
C LYS A 12 -1.37 0.80 22.98
N LYS A 13 -2.55 0.20 23.21
CA LYS A 13 -3.67 0.24 22.24
C LYS A 13 -4.28 1.62 22.12
N GLU A 14 -4.31 2.36 23.23
CA GLU A 14 -4.83 3.73 23.32
C GLU A 14 -4.16 4.68 22.32
N LEU A 15 -2.87 4.48 22.02
CA LEU A 15 -2.13 5.31 21.07
C LEU A 15 -2.58 5.12 19.62
N LEU A 16 -3.32 4.06 19.30
CA LEU A 16 -3.87 3.87 17.95
C LEU A 16 -4.83 5.00 17.54
N LYS A 17 -5.52 5.62 18.50
CA LYS A 17 -6.41 6.77 18.25
C LYS A 17 -5.66 7.96 17.64
N VAL A 18 -4.41 8.15 18.05
CA VAL A 18 -3.51 9.19 17.51
C VAL A 18 -2.75 8.68 16.29
N TYR A 19 -2.35 7.41 16.30
CA TYR A 19 -1.53 6.82 15.23
C TYR A 19 -2.29 6.70 13.90
N ILE A 20 -3.55 6.25 13.91
CA ILE A 20 -4.34 5.98 12.71
C ILE A 20 -4.56 7.25 11.87
N PRO A 21 -5.04 8.39 12.43
CA PRO A 21 -5.21 9.63 11.66
C PRO A 21 -3.90 10.10 11.02
N ASN A 22 -2.81 10.13 11.79
CA ASN A 22 -1.48 10.51 11.28
C ASN A 22 -1.01 9.61 10.12
N MET A 23 -1.27 8.30 10.23
CA MET A 23 -0.94 7.36 9.16
C MET A 23 -1.80 7.60 7.91
N LEU A 24 -3.10 7.89 8.07
CA LEU A 24 -4.02 8.18 6.96
C LEU A 24 -3.70 9.51 6.26
N GLU A 25 -3.20 10.50 7.00
CA GLU A 25 -2.65 11.75 6.44
C GLU A 25 -1.34 11.55 5.65
N GLY A 26 -0.79 10.34 5.64
CA GLY A 26 0.43 10.01 4.89
C GLY A 26 1.73 10.35 5.63
N TYR A 27 1.70 10.48 6.96
CA TYR A 27 2.93 10.74 7.72
C TYR A 27 3.92 9.57 7.61
N SER A 28 5.21 9.92 7.61
CA SER A 28 6.28 8.92 7.62
C SER A 28 6.28 8.14 8.95
N LEU A 29 6.86 6.93 8.92
CA LEU A 29 7.03 6.10 10.11
C LEU A 29 7.71 6.88 11.25
N ASP A 30 8.78 7.62 10.92
CA ASP A 30 9.54 8.40 11.88
C ASP A 30 8.73 9.57 12.47
N LYS A 31 7.85 10.19 11.68
CA LYS A 31 6.95 11.25 12.18
C LYS A 31 5.89 10.67 13.11
N CYS A 32 5.30 9.52 12.77
CA CYS A 32 4.35 8.84 13.65
C CYS A 32 5.01 8.39 14.98
N ILE A 33 6.24 7.90 14.93
CA ILE A 33 7.04 7.54 16.11
C ILE A 33 7.24 8.74 17.03
N LYS A 34 7.63 9.90 16.48
CA LYS A 34 7.82 11.13 17.25
C LYS A 34 6.53 11.61 17.92
N LEU A 35 5.40 11.55 17.22
CA LEU A 35 4.11 12.03 17.73
C LEU A 35 3.50 11.10 18.78
N THR A 36 3.79 9.79 18.72
CA THR A 36 3.18 8.80 19.63
C THR A 36 4.12 8.28 20.72
N GLY A 37 5.43 8.55 20.63
CA GLY A 37 6.43 8.11 21.61
C GLY A 37 6.60 6.58 21.67
N ILE A 38 6.38 5.87 20.56
CA ILE A 38 6.51 4.41 20.49
C ILE A 38 7.82 3.99 19.83
N SER A 39 8.25 2.75 20.07
CA SER A 39 9.43 2.19 19.39
C SER A 39 9.18 2.01 17.88
N LYS A 40 10.26 2.00 17.10
CA LYS A 40 10.19 1.76 15.64
C LYS A 40 9.57 0.42 15.28
N LEU A 41 9.89 -0.63 16.05
CA LEU A 41 9.31 -1.96 15.89
C LEU A 41 7.79 -1.93 16.13
N THR A 42 7.37 -1.30 17.23
CA THR A 42 5.95 -1.15 17.56
C THR A 42 5.19 -0.36 16.48
N SER A 43 5.76 0.72 15.97
CA SER A 43 5.18 1.50 14.87
C SER A 43 5.03 0.65 13.60
N PHE A 44 6.03 -0.15 13.27
CA PHE A 44 5.98 -1.05 12.12
C PHE A 44 4.88 -2.11 12.26
N ASP A 45 4.76 -2.72 13.45
CA ASP A 45 3.72 -3.69 13.77
C ASP A 45 2.31 -3.07 13.71
N CYS A 46 2.13 -1.87 14.27
CA CYS A 46 0.86 -1.14 14.18
C CYS A 46 0.48 -0.92 12.72
N ARG A 47 1.42 -0.42 11.90
CA ARG A 47 1.19 -0.16 10.48
C ARG A 47 0.83 -1.43 9.72
N HIS A 48 1.53 -2.53 9.96
CA HIS A 48 1.21 -3.81 9.31
C HIS A 48 -0.16 -4.33 9.69
N LYS A 49 -0.54 -4.27 10.98
CA LYS A 49 -1.86 -4.71 11.45
C LYS A 49 -3.00 -3.87 10.87
N ILE A 50 -2.84 -2.53 10.85
CA ILE A 50 -3.81 -1.61 10.25
C ILE A 50 -3.98 -1.91 8.75
N LEU A 51 -2.87 -2.00 8.00
CA LEU A 51 -2.93 -2.29 6.56
C LEU A 51 -3.51 -3.68 6.27
N ALA A 52 -3.21 -4.68 7.09
CA ALA A 52 -3.78 -6.02 6.96
C ALA A 52 -5.31 -6.00 7.18
N ALA A 53 -5.80 -5.23 8.16
CA ALA A 53 -7.23 -5.08 8.39
C ALA A 53 -7.93 -4.34 7.25
N LEU A 54 -7.37 -3.22 6.77
CA LEU A 54 -7.88 -2.50 5.60
C LEU A 54 -7.89 -3.38 4.35
N GLY A 55 -6.86 -4.21 4.17
CA GLY A 55 -6.77 -5.16 3.06
C GLY A 55 -7.84 -6.26 3.12
N LYS A 56 -8.29 -6.66 4.31
CA LYS A 56 -9.44 -7.59 4.45
C LYS A 56 -10.74 -6.92 4.03
N VAL A 57 -11.00 -5.70 4.53
CA VAL A 57 -12.18 -4.90 4.15
C VAL A 57 -12.24 -4.71 2.63
N GLN A 58 -11.12 -4.36 2.00
CA GLN A 58 -11.06 -4.21 0.55
C GLN A 58 -11.37 -5.50 -0.22
N LYS A 59 -10.97 -6.68 0.30
CA LYS A 59 -11.28 -7.97 -0.34
C LYS A 59 -12.75 -8.36 -0.25
N GLU A 60 -13.43 -7.97 0.83
CA GLU A 60 -14.85 -8.26 1.06
C GLU A 60 -15.76 -7.21 0.40
N GLN A 61 -15.22 -6.04 0.05
CA GLN A 61 -15.96 -4.97 -0.61
C GLN A 61 -16.42 -5.40 -2.01
N MET A 62 -17.74 -5.44 -2.20
CA MET A 62 -18.35 -5.64 -3.52
C MET A 62 -18.79 -4.29 -4.10
N LEU A 63 -18.67 -4.16 -5.43
CA LEU A 63 -19.21 -3.03 -6.20
C LEU A 63 -20.53 -3.46 -6.83
N SER A 64 -21.45 -2.51 -7.02
CA SER A 64 -22.75 -2.82 -7.63
C SER A 64 -23.24 -1.73 -8.58
N GLY A 65 -23.87 -2.16 -9.68
CA GLY A 65 -24.44 -1.25 -10.68
C GLY A 65 -23.37 -0.55 -11.52
N ILE A 66 -23.55 0.76 -11.75
CA ILE A 66 -22.63 1.56 -12.57
C ILE A 66 -21.41 1.91 -11.73
N CYS A 67 -20.24 1.48 -12.22
CA CYS A 67 -18.95 1.69 -11.57
C CYS A 67 -17.99 2.45 -12.50
N GLU A 68 -17.30 3.42 -11.94
CA GLU A 68 -16.20 4.13 -12.57
C GLU A 68 -14.90 3.43 -12.19
N ASN A 69 -13.99 3.26 -13.15
CA ASN A 69 -12.74 2.53 -12.97
C ASN A 69 -11.59 3.34 -13.57
N ASP A 70 -10.62 3.71 -12.75
CA ASP A 70 -9.41 4.41 -13.15
C ASP A 70 -8.16 3.59 -12.81
N ALA A 71 -7.10 3.74 -13.61
CA ALA A 71 -5.82 3.07 -13.38
C ALA A 71 -4.73 4.07 -12.99
N VAL A 72 -4.06 3.81 -11.87
CA VAL A 72 -2.91 4.59 -11.39
C VAL A 72 -1.65 3.74 -11.43
N PHE A 73 -0.57 4.27 -12.00
CA PHE A 73 0.70 3.56 -12.12
C PHE A 73 1.74 4.12 -11.15
N ILE A 74 2.20 3.30 -10.22
CA ILE A 74 3.28 3.66 -9.27
C ILE A 74 4.56 2.88 -9.56
N GLU A 75 5.71 3.44 -9.22
CA GLU A 75 6.98 2.70 -9.35
C GLU A 75 7.02 1.53 -8.36
N PHE A 76 7.19 0.32 -8.90
CA PHE A 76 7.32 -0.86 -8.08
C PHE A 76 8.76 -1.02 -7.59
N LEU A 77 8.92 -1.27 -6.29
CA LEU A 77 10.19 -1.47 -5.62
C LEU A 77 10.22 -2.87 -5.02
N GLU A 78 11.01 -3.76 -5.60
CA GLU A 78 11.29 -5.10 -5.05
C GLU A 78 12.37 -5.08 -3.97
N LYS A 79 12.42 -4.02 -3.16
CA LYS A 79 13.45 -3.90 -2.12
C LYS A 79 13.20 -5.00 -1.08
N GLY A 80 14.22 -5.80 -0.80
CA GLY A 80 14.12 -6.96 0.10
C GLY A 80 13.75 -8.28 -0.59
N ASN A 81 13.52 -8.28 -1.91
CA ASN A 81 13.47 -9.53 -2.65
C ASN A 81 14.89 -10.12 -2.77
N GLN A 82 15.07 -11.36 -2.32
CA GLN A 82 16.36 -12.06 -2.36
C GLN A 82 16.70 -12.56 -3.77
N SER A 83 15.70 -12.76 -4.64
CA SER A 83 15.85 -13.26 -6.01
C SER A 83 15.08 -12.39 -7.03
N PRO A 84 15.48 -11.12 -7.23
CA PRO A 84 14.82 -10.25 -8.20
C PRO A 84 15.06 -10.76 -9.63
N LYS A 85 13.97 -10.87 -10.42
CA LYS A 85 14.02 -11.23 -11.84
C LYS A 85 14.62 -10.13 -12.73
N ARG A 86 14.99 -8.98 -12.16
CA ARG A 86 15.54 -7.82 -12.85
C ARG A 86 16.83 -7.35 -12.19
N LEU A 87 17.61 -6.58 -12.93
CA LEU A 87 18.83 -5.98 -12.40
C LEU A 87 18.54 -4.99 -11.24
N PRO A 88 19.42 -4.93 -10.23
CA PRO A 88 19.31 -3.97 -9.13
C PRO A 88 19.25 -2.51 -9.62
N LYS A 89 18.40 -1.70 -9.00
CA LYS A 89 18.36 -0.24 -9.24
C LYS A 89 19.57 0.40 -8.54
N LYS A 90 20.41 1.14 -9.27
CA LYS A 90 21.50 1.96 -8.69
C LYS A 90 20.94 3.24 -8.07
N ARG A 91 21.56 3.75 -7.00
CA ARG A 91 21.21 5.03 -6.35
C ARG A 91 21.77 6.21 -7.16
N GLY A 92 21.06 7.34 -7.21
CA GLY A 92 21.53 8.59 -7.82
C GLY A 92 21.15 8.81 -9.30
N LYS A 93 21.88 9.68 -10.02
CA LYS A 93 21.58 10.12 -11.40
C LYS A 93 21.42 8.96 -12.41
N SER A 94 22.11 7.84 -12.21
CA SER A 94 21.99 6.63 -13.05
C SER A 94 20.58 6.00 -13.01
N ALA A 95 19.82 6.18 -11.93
CA ALA A 95 18.43 5.73 -11.85
C ALA A 95 17.53 6.48 -12.83
N PHE A 96 17.75 7.79 -13.02
CA PHE A 96 16.97 8.63 -13.92
C PHE A 96 17.28 8.34 -15.39
N ILE A 97 18.54 8.01 -15.71
CA ILE A 97 18.99 7.66 -17.07
C ILE A 97 18.33 6.36 -17.56
N LYS A 98 18.04 5.42 -16.66
CA LYS A 98 17.45 4.11 -16.98
C LYS A 98 15.94 4.02 -16.72
N LYS A 99 15.27 5.10 -16.33
CA LYS A 99 13.81 5.09 -16.20
C LYS A 99 13.19 4.96 -17.58
N LYS A 100 12.74 3.74 -17.90
CA LYS A 100 11.93 3.47 -19.09
C LYS A 100 10.66 4.32 -19.00
N LYS A 101 10.45 5.19 -20.00
CA LYS A 101 9.21 5.97 -20.15
C LYS A 101 8.04 5.03 -20.46
N GLY A 102 6.81 5.53 -20.30
CA GLY A 102 5.59 4.76 -20.58
C GLY A 102 5.19 3.74 -19.51
N ILE A 103 4.21 2.90 -19.82
CA ILE A 103 3.74 1.80 -18.97
C ILE A 103 4.64 0.58 -19.22
N ASN A 104 5.25 0.04 -18.17
CA ASN A 104 6.18 -1.08 -18.27
C ASN A 104 6.17 -1.90 -16.97
N GLN A 105 6.85 -3.04 -16.97
CA GLN A 105 6.90 -3.96 -15.82
C GLN A 105 7.59 -3.40 -14.56
N ASP A 106 8.22 -2.21 -14.63
CA ASP A 106 8.75 -1.51 -13.45
C ASP A 106 7.68 -0.68 -12.71
N LYS A 107 6.46 -0.61 -13.26
CA LYS A 107 5.31 0.06 -12.66
C LYS A 107 4.27 -0.97 -12.20
N ALA A 108 3.73 -0.77 -11.00
CA ALA A 108 2.55 -1.49 -10.53
C ALA A 108 1.31 -0.68 -10.94
N ALA A 109 0.37 -1.34 -11.60
CA ALA A 109 -0.91 -0.80 -11.97
C ALA A 109 -1.90 -1.04 -10.82
N ILE A 110 -2.44 0.03 -10.27
CA ILE A 110 -3.45 0.02 -9.22
C ILE A 110 -4.76 0.40 -9.89
N LEU A 111 -5.74 -0.50 -9.85
CA LEU A 111 -7.10 -0.22 -10.25
C LEU A 111 -7.84 0.44 -9.08
N ILE A 112 -8.46 1.57 -9.36
CA ILE A 112 -9.30 2.34 -8.44
C ILE A 112 -10.71 2.30 -9.01
N SER A 113 -11.62 1.71 -8.28
CA SER A 113 -13.00 1.54 -8.70
C SER A 113 -13.94 2.18 -7.71
N CYS A 114 -14.96 2.90 -8.18
CA CYS A 114 -15.99 3.49 -7.34
C CYS A 114 -17.37 3.25 -7.95
N ASP A 115 -18.32 2.76 -7.16
CA ASP A 115 -19.72 2.73 -7.57
C ASP A 115 -20.46 4.03 -7.20
N ARG A 116 -21.61 4.26 -7.82
CA ARG A 116 -22.46 5.43 -7.51
C ARG A 116 -23.09 5.40 -6.11
N LYS A 117 -22.99 4.28 -5.39
CA LYS A 117 -23.43 4.16 -3.99
C LYS A 117 -22.33 4.61 -3.02
N GLY A 118 -21.12 4.90 -3.52
CA GLY A 118 -19.98 5.38 -2.75
C GLY A 118 -19.03 4.25 -2.29
N ASN A 119 -19.26 3.01 -2.70
CA ASN A 119 -18.35 1.91 -2.43
C ASN A 119 -17.09 2.08 -3.27
N LYS A 120 -15.92 1.96 -2.63
CA LYS A 120 -14.61 2.15 -3.25
C LYS A 120 -13.79 0.89 -3.11
N HIS A 121 -13.27 0.39 -4.24
CA HIS A 121 -12.41 -0.77 -4.28
C HIS A 121 -11.05 -0.38 -4.86
N LEU A 122 -9.97 -0.73 -4.15
CA LEU A 122 -8.60 -0.50 -4.60
C LEU A 122 -7.82 -1.81 -4.62
N GLN A 123 -7.24 -2.13 -5.77
CA GLN A 123 -6.46 -3.35 -5.94
C GLN A 123 -5.24 -3.14 -6.83
N VAL A 124 -4.12 -3.76 -6.49
CA VAL A 124 -3.00 -3.90 -7.42
C VAL A 124 -3.40 -4.97 -8.45
N ALA A 125 -3.67 -4.56 -9.68
CA ALA A 125 -4.13 -5.45 -10.74
C ALA A 125 -2.96 -6.24 -11.35
N THR A 126 -1.92 -5.53 -11.81
CA THR A 126 -0.78 -6.15 -12.49
C THR A 126 0.47 -5.27 -12.43
N ARG A 127 1.57 -5.77 -12.99
CA ARG A 127 2.76 -4.97 -13.29
C ARG A 127 2.82 -4.70 -14.79
N GLY A 128 2.99 -3.44 -15.17
CA GLY A 128 2.92 -3.03 -16.57
C GLY A 128 1.50 -2.75 -17.03
N SER A 129 1.23 -3.00 -18.30
CA SER A 129 -0.05 -2.68 -18.94
C SER A 129 -1.16 -3.56 -18.41
N ILE A 130 -2.33 -2.97 -18.22
CA ILE A 130 -3.57 -3.69 -17.94
C ILE A 130 -4.08 -4.20 -19.29
N SER A 131 -4.03 -5.51 -19.52
CA SER A 131 -4.71 -6.15 -20.64
C SER A 131 -6.15 -6.47 -20.23
N GLY A 132 -7.12 -6.17 -21.10
CA GLY A 132 -8.55 -6.33 -20.84
C GLY A 132 -9.07 -7.77 -20.89
N GLU A 133 -8.29 -8.72 -20.37
CA GLU A 133 -8.79 -10.08 -20.13
C GLU A 133 -9.10 -10.15 -18.63
N ILE A 134 -10.38 -9.97 -18.32
CA ILE A 134 -11.00 -10.22 -17.01
C ILE A 134 -11.59 -11.63 -17.06
#